data_AF-A0A368TFR0-F1
#
_entry.id   AF-A0A368TFR0-F1
#
_cell.length_a   1.000
_cell.length_b   1.000
_cell.length_c   1.000
_cell.angle_alpha   90.00
_cell.angle_beta   90.00
_cell.angle_gamma   90.00
#
_symmetry.space_group_name_H-M   'P 1'
#
loop_
_entity.id
_entity.type
_entity.pdbx_description
1 polymer ?
#
loop_
_entity_poly.entity_id
_entity_poly.type
_entity_poly.pdbx_seq_one_letter_code
_entity_poly.pdbx_strand_id
1 'polypeptide(L)' 'MPRAELHVRGLNAEVVNAFREYVLKKYGKLHTVFGLEVEKALSEYLKRQEEMRTEEARRESK' A
#
# COMPACT_ATOMS: atom_id res chain seq x y z
N MET A 1 11.88 -14.06 8.32
CA MET A 1 10.75 -13.25 8.84
C MET A 1 9.48 -14.09 8.73
N PRO A 2 8.71 -14.29 9.80
CA PRO A 2 7.40 -14.92 9.70
C PRO A 2 6.48 -14.06 8.83
N ARG A 3 5.67 -14.70 7.97
CA ARG A 3 4.65 -13.99 7.19
C ARG A 3 3.42 -13.77 8.07
N ALA A 4 2.93 -12.53 8.12
CA ALA A 4 1.67 -12.18 8.77
C ALA A 4 0.54 -12.20 7.73
N GLU A 5 -0.64 -12.65 8.12
CA GLU A 5 -1.85 -12.62 7.27
C GLU A 5 -2.68 -11.38 7.57
N LEU A 6 -3.17 -10.70 6.52
CA LEU A 6 -4.02 -9.52 6.63
C LEU A 6 -5.38 -9.80 5.99
N HIS A 7 -6.43 -9.82 6.82
CA HIS A 7 -7.80 -10.05 6.39
C HIS A 7 -8.55 -8.71 6.36
N VAL A 8 -8.82 -8.19 5.16
CA VAL A 8 -9.55 -6.93 4.98
C VAL A 8 -10.95 -7.21 4.44
N ARG A 9 -11.98 -6.63 5.08
CA ARG A 9 -13.39 -6.73 4.65
C ARG A 9 -13.91 -5.36 4.21
N GLY A 10 -14.89 -5.36 3.30
CA GLY A 10 -15.61 -4.14 2.91
C GLY A 10 -14.84 -3.19 1.98
N LEU A 11 -13.86 -3.69 1.22
CA LEU A 11 -13.16 -2.88 0.23
C LEU A 11 -14.08 -2.54 -0.95
N ASN A 12 -13.95 -1.31 -1.47
CA ASN A 12 -14.63 -0.91 -2.70
C ASN A 12 -14.15 -1.80 -3.86
N ALA A 13 -15.10 -2.48 -4.52
CA ALA A 13 -14.84 -3.39 -5.61
C ALA A 13 -14.14 -2.73 -6.81
N GLU A 14 -14.48 -1.47 -7.13
CA GLU A 14 -13.88 -0.73 -8.24
C GLU A 14 -12.39 -0.49 -8.00
N VAL A 15 -12.04 -0.10 -6.78
CA VAL A 15 -10.64 0.12 -6.38
C VAL A 15 -9.85 -1.18 -6.43
N VAL A 16 -10.43 -2.27 -5.94
CA VAL A 16 -9.80 -3.60 -5.98
C VAL A 16 -9.59 -4.06 -7.42
N ASN A 17 -10.56 -3.84 -8.30
CA ASN A 17 -10.46 -4.23 -9.71
C ASN A 17 -9.41 -3.40 -10.45
N ALA A 18 -9.39 -2.08 -10.27
CA ALA A 18 -8.37 -1.21 -10.84
C ALA A 18 -6.96 -1.61 -10.38
N PHE A 19 -6.81 -1.96 -9.10
CA PHE A 19 -5.54 -2.43 -8.56
C PHE A 19 -5.15 -3.80 -9.15
N ARG A 20 -6.08 -4.74 -9.28
CA ARG A 20 -5.83 -6.04 -9.94
C ARG A 20 -5.37 -5.85 -11.38
N GLU A 21 -6.02 -4.98 -12.15
CA GLU A 21 -5.61 -4.67 -13.52
C GLU A 21 -4.21 -4.07 -13.58
N TYR A 22 -3.88 -3.15 -12.67
CA TYR A 22 -2.54 -2.59 -12.58
C TYR A 22 -1.49 -3.68 -12.35
N VAL A 23 -1.71 -4.57 -11.38
CA VAL A 23 -0.79 -5.67 -11.08
C VAL A 23 -0.67 -6.64 -12.26
N LEU A 24 -1.78 -6.98 -12.91
CA LEU A 24 -1.80 -7.81 -14.11
C LEU A 24 -1.01 -7.19 -15.26
N LYS A 25 -1.20 -5.90 -15.54
CA LYS A 25 -0.47 -5.19 -16.60
C LYS A 25 1.04 -5.15 -16.32
N LYS A 26 1.42 -5.00 -15.05
CA LYS A 26 2.83 -4.89 -14.64
C LYS A 26 3.58 -6.22 -14.63
N TYR A 27 2.94 -7.30 -14.19
CA TYR A 27 3.61 -8.59 -13.95
C TYR A 27 3.09 -9.75 -14.80
N GLY A 28 1.99 -9.58 -15.53
CA GLY A 28 1.33 -10.64 -16.31
C GLY A 28 0.63 -11.71 -15.47
N LYS A 29 0.63 -11.59 -14.14
CA LYS A 29 0.00 -12.54 -13.20
C LYS A 29 -0.40 -11.84 -11.90
N LEU A 30 -1.32 -12.47 -11.15
CA LEU A 30 -1.77 -11.99 -9.83
C LEU A 30 -1.20 -12.81 -8.68
N HIS A 31 -1.11 -14.12 -8.86
CA HIS A 31 -0.70 -15.02 -7.78
C HIS A 31 0.70 -14.63 -7.29
N THR A 32 0.90 -14.58 -5.98
CA THR A 32 2.12 -14.14 -5.28
C THR A 32 2.48 -12.66 -5.38
N VAL A 33 2.27 -12.01 -6.54
CA VAL A 33 2.67 -10.61 -6.77
C VAL A 33 1.64 -9.59 -6.28
N PHE A 34 0.37 -9.97 -6.19
CA PHE A 34 -0.67 -9.09 -5.66
C PHE A 34 -0.39 -8.69 -4.21
N GLY A 35 -0.01 -9.67 -3.36
CA GLY A 35 0.37 -9.40 -1.98
C GLY A 35 1.61 -8.51 -1.86
N LEU A 36 2.61 -8.70 -2.74
CA LEU A 36 3.81 -7.86 -2.78
C LEU A 36 3.48 -6.40 -3.13
N GLU A 37 2.57 -6.18 -4.07
CA GLU A 37 2.15 -4.82 -4.43
C GLU A 37 1.31 -4.17 -3.33
N VAL A 38 0.48 -4.94 -2.61
CA VAL A 38 -0.21 -4.43 -1.41
C VAL A 38 0.79 -4.04 -0.32
N GLU A 39 1.78 -4.89 -0.03
CA GLU A 39 2.84 -4.62 0.95
C GLU A 39 3.65 -3.37 0.58
N LYS A 40 3.98 -3.21 -0.70
CA LYS A 40 4.66 -2.03 -1.22
C LYS A 40 3.82 -0.77 -1.05
N ALA A 41 2.53 -0.83 -1.42
CA ALA A 41 1.62 0.30 -1.28
C ALA A 41 1.45 0.74 0.18
N LEU A 42 1.34 -0.23 1.11
CA LEU A 42 1.29 0.04 2.54
C LEU A 42 2.58 0.69 3.04
N SER A 43 3.74 0.18 2.62
CA SER A 43 5.05 0.72 3.01
C SER A 43 5.24 2.16 2.53
N GLU A 44 4.86 2.45 1.28
CA GLU A 44 4.92 3.81 0.72
C GLU A 44 3.96 4.76 1.42
N TYR A 45 2.75 4.30 1.75
CA TYR A 45 1.80 5.09 2.52
C TYR A 45 2.37 5.48 3.89
N LEU A 46 2.92 4.52 4.63
CA LEU A 46 3.49 4.78 5.97
C LEU A 46 4.68 5.74 5.92
N LYS A 47 5.58 5.58 4.95
CA LYS A 47 6.70 6.52 4.75
C LYS A 47 6.22 7.94 4.53
N ARG A 48 5.21 8.14 3.67
CA ARG A 48 4.63 9.47 3.42
C ARG A 48 4.00 10.07 4.67
N GLN A 49 3.33 9.27 5.49
CA GLN A 49 2.75 9.74 6.76
C GLN A 49 3.83 10.20 7.75
N GLU A 50 4.95 9.48 7.83
CA GLU A 50 6.09 9.85 8.67
C GLU A 50 6.76 11.13 8.18
N GLU A 51 6.95 11.27 6.87
CA GLU A 51 7.50 12.48 6.24
C GLU A 51 6.62 13.71 6.53
N MET A 52 5.30 13.60 6.37
CA MET A 52 4.35 14.69 6.66
C MET A 52 4.38 15.09 8.13
N ARG A 53 4.36 14.12 9.05
CA ARG A 53 4.42 14.41 10.49
C ARG A 53 5.73 15.11 10.89
N THR A 54 6.84 14.70 10.28
CA THR A 54 8.16 15.30 10.53
C THR A 54 8.21 16.74 10.02
N GLU A 55 7.60 17.01 8.87
CA GLU A 55 7.50 18.35 8.29
C GLU A 55 6.61 19.28 9.14
N GLU A 56 5.48 18.79 9.66
CA GLU A 56 4.61 19.54 10.58
C GLU A 56 5.33 19.90 11.89
N ALA A 57 6.02 18.95 12.52
CA ALA A 57 6.78 19.20 13.74
C ALA A 57 7.90 20.25 13.57
N ARG A 58 8.52 20.31 12.37
CA ARG A 58 9.53 21.33 12.03
C ARG A 58 8.93 22.73 11.85
N ARG A 59 7.66 22.83 11.45
CA ARG A 59 6.96 24.11 11.30
C ARG A 59 6.47 24.66 12.64
N GLU A 60 6.10 23.79 13.58
CA GLU A 60 5.68 24.19 14.93
C GLU A 60 6.85 24.58 15.84
N SER A 61 8.08 24.17 15.50
CA SER A 61 9.30 24.48 16.27
C SER A 61 10.03 25.75 15.81
N LYS A 62 9.42 26.55 14.91
CA LYS A 62 9.92 27.85 14.42
C LYS A 62 9.02 28.98 14.84
#